data_AF-A0A367W1M2-F1
#
_entry.id   AF-A0A367W1M2-F1
#
_cell.length_a   1.000
_cell.length_b   1.000
_cell.length_c   1.000
_cell.angle_alpha   90.00
_cell.angle_beta   90.00
_cell.angle_gamma   90.00
#
_symmetry.space_group_name_H-M   'P 1'
#
loop_
_entity.id
_entity.type
_entity.pdbx_description
1 polymer ?
#
loop_
_entity_poly.entity_id
_entity_poly.type
_entity_poly.pdbx_seq_one_letter_code
_entity_poly.pdbx_strand_id
1 'polypeptide(L)'
;MKLADHNRVFRPLGAFGLTLAILATIPLLSASEALAAQDDPSLIEVPQMDAERGKDLFAERGCVVCHTVNNVGGDIGPSLDASNIEQSRNPFEFFARMWRGADAMLHLQRADLGYQVDFSGQDLADIYAFVQNSEAQESFTEANLPDHIKEIIDNGPSIPKN
;
A
#
# COMPACT_ATOMS: atom_id res chain seq x y z
N MET A 1 48.91 -21.75 8.00
CA MET A 1 48.71 -22.29 9.35
C MET A 1 47.25 -22.72 9.47
N LYS A 2 46.97 -24.04 9.56
CA LYS A 2 45.70 -24.76 9.84
C LYS A 2 44.44 -24.30 9.08
N LEU A 3 43.96 -24.94 8.00
CA LEU A 3 43.28 -26.26 7.82
C LEU A 3 42.02 -26.51 8.68
N ALA A 4 40.92 -26.74 7.94
CA ALA A 4 39.66 -27.45 8.24
C ALA A 4 38.69 -26.77 9.25
N ASP A 5 37.36 -26.84 9.10
CA ASP A 5 36.64 -28.08 8.80
C ASP A 5 35.28 -27.89 8.10
N HIS A 6 34.99 -28.85 7.22
CA HIS A 6 33.77 -29.00 6.46
C HIS A 6 32.73 -29.71 7.33
N ASN A 7 31.57 -29.08 7.59
CA ASN A 7 30.43 -29.83 8.11
C ASN A 7 29.42 -30.13 6.99
N ARG A 8 29.81 -31.03 6.09
CA ARG A 8 28.86 -31.77 5.24
C ARG A 8 28.34 -32.93 6.05
N VAL A 9 27.14 -32.78 6.59
CA VAL A 9 26.43 -33.90 7.22
C VAL A 9 25.86 -34.78 6.10
N PHE A 10 26.63 -35.81 5.74
CA PHE A 10 26.21 -36.93 4.92
C PHE A 10 25.32 -37.83 5.78
N ARG A 11 24.02 -37.95 5.48
CA ARG A 11 23.14 -38.92 6.12
C ARG A 11 22.94 -40.13 5.20
N PRO A 12 22.98 -41.36 5.74
CA PRO A 12 23.12 -42.56 4.94
C PRO A 12 21.82 -42.96 4.23
N LEU A 13 22.02 -43.57 3.06
CA LEU A 13 21.05 -44.44 2.37
C LEU A 13 20.51 -45.47 3.37
N GLY A 14 19.21 -45.42 3.64
CA GLY A 14 18.52 -46.35 4.53
C GLY A 14 17.18 -46.77 3.96
N ALA A 15 17.16 -47.99 3.43
CA ALA A 15 16.02 -48.90 3.26
C ALA A 15 14.75 -48.35 2.58
N PHE A 16 14.58 -48.78 1.32
CA PHE A 16 13.28 -48.93 0.64
C PHE A 16 12.39 -49.88 1.47
N GLY A 17 11.64 -49.31 2.41
CA GLY A 17 10.52 -49.97 3.08
C GLY A 17 9.26 -49.77 2.27
N LEU A 18 8.77 -50.84 1.66
CA LEU A 18 7.50 -50.93 0.94
C LEU A 18 6.33 -50.64 1.91
N THR A 19 5.99 -49.37 2.11
CA THR A 19 4.76 -48.99 2.82
C THR A 19 3.59 -49.00 1.85
N LEU A 20 2.72 -49.98 2.05
CA LEU A 20 1.39 -50.10 1.44
C LEU A 20 0.71 -48.73 1.34
N ALA A 21 0.41 -48.30 0.12
CA ALA A 21 -0.40 -47.14 -0.13
C ALA A 21 -1.83 -47.41 0.40
N ILE A 22 -2.15 -46.88 1.58
CA ILE A 22 -3.53 -46.68 1.98
C ILE A 22 -4.03 -45.54 1.08
N LEU A 23 -4.77 -45.88 0.01
CA LEU A 23 -5.56 -44.90 -0.73
C LEU A 23 -6.61 -44.37 0.25
N ALA A 24 -6.26 -43.32 0.99
CA ALA A 24 -7.27 -42.42 1.51
C ALA A 24 -8.00 -41.88 0.29
N THR A 25 -9.27 -42.26 0.14
CA THR A 25 -10.18 -41.68 -0.84
C THR A 25 -10.37 -40.22 -0.45
N ILE A 26 -9.44 -39.37 -0.83
CA ILE A 26 -9.66 -37.93 -0.91
C ILE A 26 -10.81 -37.82 -1.92
N PRO A 27 -12.02 -37.39 -1.51
CA PRO A 27 -13.05 -37.13 -2.49
C PRO A 27 -12.44 -36.15 -3.48
N LEU A 28 -12.44 -36.55 -4.74
CA LEU A 28 -11.96 -35.76 -5.85
C LEU A 28 -12.97 -34.60 -5.99
N LEU A 29 -12.87 -33.59 -5.13
CA LEU A 29 -13.57 -32.34 -5.34
C LEU A 29 -13.13 -31.90 -6.73
N SER A 30 -14.09 -31.80 -7.64
CA SER A 30 -13.75 -31.49 -9.01
C SER A 30 -13.09 -30.11 -9.01
N ALA A 31 -12.00 -29.93 -9.77
CA ALA A 31 -11.37 -28.62 -9.91
C ALA A 31 -12.40 -27.55 -10.34
N SER A 32 -13.48 -27.97 -10.99
CA SER A 32 -14.64 -27.16 -11.37
C SER A 32 -15.42 -26.59 -10.19
N GLU A 33 -15.63 -27.33 -9.09
CA GLU A 33 -16.35 -26.85 -7.91
C GLU A 33 -15.50 -25.88 -7.08
N ALA A 34 -14.17 -26.09 -7.04
CA ALA A 34 -13.24 -25.19 -6.36
C ALA A 34 -13.04 -23.86 -7.11
N LEU A 35 -13.03 -23.86 -8.45
CA LEU A 35 -12.98 -22.64 -9.27
C LEU A 35 -14.29 -21.84 -9.21
N ALA A 36 -15.44 -22.51 -9.22
CA ALA A 36 -16.75 -21.85 -9.22
C ALA A 36 -17.01 -21.00 -7.97
N ALA A 37 -16.36 -21.30 -6.84
CA ALA A 37 -16.46 -20.50 -5.61
C ALA A 37 -15.60 -19.23 -5.63
N GLN A 38 -14.61 -19.11 -6.52
CA GLN A 38 -13.71 -17.94 -6.60
C GLN A 38 -14.24 -16.83 -7.51
N ASP A 39 -15.14 -17.17 -8.43
CA ASP A 39 -15.68 -16.26 -9.45
C ASP A 39 -17.17 -15.92 -9.23
N ASP A 40 -17.65 -15.91 -7.98
CA ASP A 40 -19.01 -15.43 -7.69
C ASP A 40 -19.06 -13.90 -7.86
N PRO A 41 -19.75 -13.37 -8.88
CA PRO A 41 -19.81 -11.93 -9.14
C PRO A 41 -20.54 -11.15 -8.04
N SER A 42 -21.22 -11.84 -7.13
CA SER A 42 -21.87 -11.23 -5.96
C SER A 42 -20.92 -10.99 -4.78
N LEU A 43 -19.66 -11.42 -4.87
CA LEU A 43 -18.63 -11.27 -3.83
C LEU A 43 -17.65 -10.12 -4.08
N ILE A 44 -18.08 -9.03 -4.73
CA ILE A 44 -17.27 -7.80 -4.73
C ILE A 44 -17.24 -7.26 -3.30
N GLU A 45 -16.18 -7.58 -2.57
CA GLU A 45 -15.92 -7.05 -1.24
C GLU A 45 -15.54 -5.58 -1.38
N VAL A 46 -16.50 -4.71 -1.10
CA VAL A 46 -16.25 -3.26 -0.99
C VAL A 46 -15.67 -3.03 0.41
N PRO A 47 -14.40 -2.60 0.53
CA PRO A 47 -13.81 -2.34 1.83
C PRO A 47 -14.61 -1.27 2.57
N GLN A 48 -14.85 -1.51 3.86
CA GLN A 48 -15.40 -0.47 4.74
C GLN A 48 -14.38 0.66 4.82
N MET A 49 -14.80 1.89 4.52
CA MET A 49 -13.89 3.03 4.54
C MET A 49 -13.88 3.74 5.90
N ASP A 50 -12.71 4.19 6.32
CA ASP A 50 -12.44 4.91 7.55
C ASP A 50 -11.56 6.15 7.27
N ALA A 51 -12.15 7.34 7.37
CA ALA A 51 -11.47 8.60 7.11
C ALA A 51 -10.42 8.97 8.18
N GLU A 52 -10.61 8.53 9.44
CA GLU A 52 -9.62 8.80 10.49
C GLU A 52 -8.39 7.94 10.30
N ARG A 53 -8.57 6.64 9.99
CA ARG A 53 -7.44 5.79 9.57
C ARG A 53 -6.77 6.32 8.31
N GLY A 54 -7.56 6.82 7.36
CA GLY A 54 -7.04 7.43 6.13
C GLY A 54 -6.17 8.67 6.38
N LYS A 55 -6.55 9.50 7.36
CA LYS A 55 -5.77 10.67 7.80
C LYS A 55 -4.40 10.26 8.34
N ASP A 56 -4.36 9.25 9.20
CA ASP A 56 -3.10 8.74 9.76
C ASP A 56 -2.21 8.17 8.65
N LEU A 57 -2.78 7.35 7.76
CA LEU A 57 -2.06 6.81 6.61
C LEU A 57 -1.52 7.89 5.67
N PHE A 58 -2.29 8.97 5.43
CA PHE A 58 -1.85 10.07 4.58
C PHE A 58 -0.55 10.72 5.09
N ALA A 59 -0.43 10.87 6.41
CA ALA A 59 0.79 11.37 7.03
C ALA A 59 1.90 10.29 7.06
N GLU A 60 1.61 9.11 7.61
CA GLU A 60 2.58 8.04 7.84
C GLU A 60 3.22 7.52 6.56
N ARG A 61 2.46 7.48 5.45
CA ARG A 61 2.98 7.00 4.16
C ARG A 61 3.76 8.07 3.41
N GLY A 62 3.74 9.32 3.87
CA GLY A 62 4.48 10.44 3.27
C GLY A 62 3.76 11.13 2.11
N CYS A 63 2.46 10.89 1.92
CA CYS A 63 1.69 11.56 0.86
C CYS A 63 1.70 13.09 1.03
N VAL A 64 1.65 13.54 2.28
CA VAL A 64 1.68 14.95 2.69
C VAL A 64 2.98 15.69 2.32
N VAL A 65 4.07 14.97 2.05
CA VAL A 65 5.33 15.58 1.59
C VAL A 65 5.13 16.31 0.27
N CYS A 66 4.30 15.75 -0.62
CA CYS A 66 4.08 16.31 -1.96
C CYS A 66 2.68 16.91 -2.14
N HIS A 67 1.68 16.41 -1.42
CA HIS A 67 0.28 16.82 -1.56
C HIS A 67 -0.19 17.63 -0.35
N THR A 68 -0.85 18.76 -0.59
CA THR A 68 -1.44 19.58 0.47
C THR A 68 -2.84 19.08 0.85
N VAL A 69 -3.12 19.09 2.15
CA VAL A 69 -4.47 19.01 2.73
C VAL A 69 -4.56 20.01 3.89
N ASN A 70 -5.62 20.82 3.94
CA ASN A 70 -5.86 21.81 4.99
C ASN A 70 -4.65 22.75 5.23
N ASN A 71 -4.00 23.18 4.15
CA ASN A 71 -2.76 23.97 4.17
C ASN A 71 -1.55 23.29 4.84
N VAL A 72 -1.61 21.98 5.07
CA VAL A 72 -0.50 21.16 5.59
C VAL A 72 0.10 20.35 4.45
N GLY A 73 1.43 20.38 4.34
CA GLY A 73 2.19 19.59 3.37
C GLY A 73 2.77 20.40 2.21
N GLY A 74 3.24 19.70 1.18
CA GLY A 74 3.83 20.27 -0.02
C GLY A 74 2.83 20.57 -1.13
N ASP A 75 3.25 21.35 -2.14
CA ASP A 75 2.47 21.83 -3.30
C ASP A 75 3.04 21.31 -4.64
N ILE A 76 3.82 20.24 -4.60
CA ILE A 76 4.44 19.61 -5.78
C ILE A 76 3.39 18.81 -6.55
N GLY A 77 2.59 18.05 -5.83
CA GLY A 77 1.40 17.38 -6.33
C GLY A 77 0.18 18.30 -6.24
N PRO A 78 -0.92 17.96 -6.94
CA PRO A 78 -2.18 18.68 -6.77
C PRO A 78 -2.64 18.60 -5.30
N SER A 79 -3.27 19.67 -4.81
CA SER A 79 -3.98 19.65 -3.52
C SER A 79 -5.02 18.53 -3.52
N LEU A 80 -5.11 17.83 -2.39
CA LEU A 80 -6.10 16.80 -2.12
C LEU A 80 -7.18 17.26 -1.13
N ASP A 81 -7.35 18.59 -1.01
CA ASP A 81 -8.45 19.17 -0.27
C ASP A 81 -9.79 18.67 -0.83
N ALA A 82 -10.71 18.28 0.05
CA ALA A 82 -12.06 17.84 -0.34
C ALA A 82 -12.88 18.94 -1.05
N SER A 83 -12.43 20.19 -0.91
CA SER A 83 -12.96 21.38 -1.60
C SER A 83 -12.37 21.60 -2.99
N ASN A 84 -11.29 20.90 -3.37
CA ASN A 84 -10.69 21.00 -4.69
C ASN A 84 -11.64 20.45 -5.76
N ILE A 85 -12.20 21.34 -6.58
CA ILE A 85 -13.17 21.00 -7.62
C ILE A 85 -12.59 20.13 -8.74
N GLU A 86 -11.28 20.19 -8.95
CA GLU A 86 -10.61 19.36 -9.94
C GLU A 86 -10.46 17.92 -9.46
N GLN A 87 -10.57 17.65 -8.15
CA GLN A 87 -10.52 16.30 -7.61
C GLN A 87 -11.80 15.53 -7.94
N SER A 88 -11.64 14.35 -8.54
CA SER A 88 -12.78 13.48 -8.82
C SER A 88 -13.35 12.88 -7.53
N ARG A 89 -14.67 12.98 -7.35
CA ARG A 89 -15.40 12.22 -6.33
C ARG A 89 -15.78 10.80 -6.76
N ASN A 90 -15.45 10.40 -7.98
CA ASN A 90 -15.58 9.01 -8.40
C ASN A 90 -14.28 8.27 -8.04
N PRO A 91 -14.32 7.21 -7.20
CA PRO A 91 -13.11 6.51 -6.77
C PRO A 91 -12.31 5.92 -7.94
N PHE A 92 -12.97 5.41 -8.97
CA PHE A 92 -12.28 4.86 -10.14
C PHE A 92 -11.50 5.92 -10.91
N GLU A 93 -12.08 7.11 -11.09
CA GLU A 93 -11.37 8.21 -11.74
C GLU A 93 -10.28 8.83 -10.85
N PHE A 94 -10.51 8.86 -9.53
CA PHE A 94 -9.49 9.28 -8.56
C PHE A 94 -8.23 8.41 -8.69
N PHE A 95 -8.39 7.08 -8.65
CA PHE A 95 -7.27 6.15 -8.80
C PHE A 95 -6.73 6.08 -10.23
N ALA A 96 -7.56 6.27 -11.27
CA ALA A 96 -7.07 6.35 -12.65
C ALA A 96 -6.16 7.57 -12.88
N ARG A 97 -6.45 8.70 -12.21
CA ARG A 97 -5.56 9.87 -12.20
C ARG A 97 -4.26 9.59 -11.48
N MET A 98 -4.33 8.96 -10.31
CA MET A 98 -3.15 8.49 -9.58
C MET A 98 -2.28 7.58 -10.47
N TRP A 99 -2.91 6.64 -11.20
CA TRP A 99 -2.21 5.75 -12.13
C TRP A 99 -1.51 6.52 -13.27
N ARG A 100 -2.16 7.52 -13.86
CA ARG A 100 -1.55 8.39 -14.88
C ARG A 100 -0.37 9.19 -14.34
N GLY A 101 -0.38 9.55 -13.06
CA GLY A 101 0.70 10.25 -12.36
C GLY A 101 1.80 9.34 -11.78
N ALA A 102 1.70 8.02 -11.96
CA ALA A 102 2.54 7.05 -11.25
C ALA A 102 4.04 7.24 -11.48
N ASP A 103 4.49 7.52 -12.70
CA ASP A 103 5.92 7.71 -13.00
C ASP A 103 6.52 8.89 -12.22
N ALA A 104 5.82 10.04 -12.23
CA ALA A 104 6.23 11.22 -11.47
C ALA A 104 6.24 10.96 -9.96
N MET A 105 5.20 10.30 -9.43
CA MET A 105 5.15 9.95 -8.01
C MET A 105 6.29 9.00 -7.63
N LEU A 106 6.58 7.95 -8.41
CA LEU A 106 7.65 7.01 -8.13
C LEU A 106 9.03 7.67 -8.18
N HIS A 107 9.24 8.61 -9.10
CA HIS A 107 10.46 9.40 -9.17
C HIS A 107 10.66 10.23 -7.89
N LEU A 108 9.64 11.00 -7.50
CA LEU A 108 9.68 11.86 -6.31
C LEU A 108 9.73 11.06 -5.01
N GLN A 109 8.99 9.96 -4.89
CA GLN A 109 9.08 9.07 -3.72
C GLN A 109 10.51 8.54 -3.53
N ARG A 110 11.20 8.16 -4.61
CA ARG A 110 12.60 7.73 -4.52
C ARG A 110 13.53 8.87 -4.10
N ALA A 111 13.28 10.08 -4.58
CA ALA A 111 14.15 11.24 -4.35
C ALA A 111 13.94 11.89 -2.97
N ASP A 112 12.68 12.00 -2.52
CA ASP A 112 12.27 12.74 -1.32
C ASP A 112 11.98 11.81 -0.12
N LEU A 113 11.36 10.65 -0.35
CA LEU A 113 11.06 9.68 0.73
C LEU A 113 12.15 8.63 0.90
N GLY A 114 12.88 8.30 -0.18
CA GLY A 114 13.86 7.20 -0.20
C GLY A 114 13.24 5.80 -0.27
N TYR A 115 11.91 5.69 -0.33
CA TYR A 115 11.16 4.45 -0.47
C TYR A 115 9.98 4.63 -1.41
N GLN A 116 9.49 3.54 -2.00
CA GLN A 116 8.21 3.53 -2.71
C GLN A 116 7.10 3.21 -1.72
N VAL A 117 6.01 3.97 -1.76
CA VAL A 117 4.82 3.70 -0.96
C VAL A 117 4.13 2.45 -1.47
N ASP A 118 3.92 1.49 -0.59
CA ASP A 118 3.15 0.26 -0.84
C ASP A 118 1.75 0.37 -0.22
N PHE A 119 0.73 -0.13 -0.92
CA PHE A 119 -0.67 -0.01 -0.51
C PHE A 119 -1.39 -1.36 -0.52
N SER A 120 -2.12 -1.64 0.56
CA SER A 120 -3.21 -2.62 0.50
C SER A 120 -4.49 -1.99 -0.09
N GLY A 121 -5.44 -2.83 -0.50
CA GLY A 121 -6.76 -2.34 -0.94
C GLY A 121 -7.49 -1.54 0.15
N GLN A 122 -7.33 -1.92 1.43
CA GLN A 122 -7.89 -1.20 2.56
C GLN A 122 -7.20 0.16 2.80
N ASP A 123 -5.87 0.25 2.59
CA ASP A 123 -5.16 1.53 2.69
C ASP A 123 -5.71 2.54 1.66
N LEU A 124 -5.92 2.10 0.41
CA LEU A 124 -6.50 2.95 -0.62
C LEU A 124 -7.92 3.39 -0.30
N ALA A 125 -8.75 2.48 0.24
CA ALA A 125 -10.12 2.77 0.63
C ALA A 125 -10.19 3.87 1.70
N ASP A 126 -9.33 3.77 2.72
CA ASP A 126 -9.31 4.70 3.84
C ASP A 126 -8.69 6.05 3.46
N ILE A 127 -7.58 6.04 2.71
CA ILE A 127 -6.99 7.27 2.16
C ILE A 127 -7.99 8.00 1.27
N TYR A 128 -8.73 7.26 0.43
CA TYR A 128 -9.77 7.87 -0.40
C TYR A 128 -10.88 8.48 0.47
N ALA A 129 -11.35 7.79 1.52
CA ALA A 129 -12.34 8.37 2.41
C ALA A 129 -11.85 9.64 3.11
N PHE A 130 -10.60 9.67 3.57
CA PHE A 130 -9.99 10.88 4.13
C PHE A 130 -9.95 12.03 3.13
N VAL A 131 -9.46 11.77 1.91
CA VAL A 131 -9.33 12.78 0.85
C VAL A 131 -10.69 13.36 0.40
N GLN A 132 -11.80 12.65 0.65
CA GLN A 132 -13.15 13.13 0.35
C GLN A 132 -13.91 13.70 1.57
N ASN A 133 -13.32 13.64 2.77
CA ASN A 133 -13.99 14.03 4.02
C ASN A 133 -13.47 15.37 4.55
N SER A 134 -14.23 16.44 4.35
CA SER A 134 -13.83 17.79 4.81
C SER A 134 -13.69 17.90 6.33
N GLU A 135 -14.55 17.23 7.11
CA GLU A 135 -14.50 17.26 8.58
C GLU A 135 -13.21 16.61 9.11
N ALA A 136 -12.82 15.47 8.54
CA ALA A 136 -11.56 14.81 8.85
C ALA A 136 -10.37 15.70 8.47
N GLN A 137 -10.42 16.36 7.30
CA GLN A 137 -9.37 17.27 6.85
C GLN A 137 -9.22 18.52 7.73
N GLU A 138 -10.32 19.09 8.24
CA GLU A 138 -10.28 20.22 9.17
C GLU A 138 -9.45 19.89 10.43
N SER A 139 -9.46 18.63 10.86
CA SER A 139 -8.67 18.14 11.98
C SER A 139 -7.21 17.82 11.65
N PHE A 140 -6.83 17.83 10.37
CA PHE A 140 -5.47 17.51 9.93
C PHE A 140 -4.57 18.75 10.04
N THR A 141 -3.54 18.65 10.88
CA THR A 141 -2.61 19.74 11.23
C THR A 141 -1.16 19.22 11.22
N GLU A 142 -0.18 20.11 11.32
CA GLU A 142 1.24 19.72 11.49
C GLU A 142 1.49 18.81 12.71
N ALA A 143 0.61 18.85 13.72
CA ALA A 143 0.71 17.98 14.88
C ALA A 143 0.47 16.50 14.54
N ASN A 144 -0.19 16.20 13.42
CA ASN A 144 -0.43 14.83 12.95
C ASN A 144 0.78 14.24 12.21
N LEU A 145 1.79 15.05 11.87
CA LEU A 145 2.93 14.60 11.10
C LEU A 145 3.95 13.86 11.99
N PRO A 146 4.37 12.64 11.60
CA PRO A 146 5.52 11.98 12.22
C PRO A 146 6.80 12.84 12.06
N ASP A 147 7.71 12.76 13.03
CA ASP A 147 8.92 13.60 13.04
C ASP A 147 9.78 13.43 11.78
N HIS A 148 9.91 12.20 11.27
CA HIS A 148 10.66 11.93 10.04
C HIS A 148 10.01 12.58 8.80
N ILE A 149 8.68 12.74 8.78
CA ILE A 149 7.96 13.41 7.68
C ILE A 149 8.16 14.93 7.78
N LYS A 150 8.11 15.49 8.99
CA LYS A 150 8.40 16.91 9.23
C LYS A 150 9.81 17.26 8.75
N GLU A 151 10.80 16.43 9.10
CA GLU A 151 12.18 16.61 8.66
C GLU A 151 12.31 16.62 7.12
N ILE A 152 11.60 15.72 6.42
CA ILE A 152 11.59 15.72 4.95
C ILE A 152 10.99 17.02 4.39
N ILE A 153 9.88 17.49 4.94
CA ILE A 153 9.22 18.74 4.51
C ILE A 153 10.13 19.95 4.77
N ASP A 154 10.76 20.03 5.94
CA ASP A 154 11.62 21.14 6.36
C ASP A 154 12.91 21.23 5.53
N ASN A 155 13.45 20.08 5.11
CA ASN A 155 14.62 20.03 4.24
C ASN A 155 14.31 20.46 2.79
N GLY A 156 13.02 20.60 2.45
CA GLY A 156 12.53 20.96 1.13
C GLY A 156 12.64 19.80 0.12
N PRO A 157 11.84 19.83 -0.95
CA PRO A 157 11.89 18.79 -1.95
C PRO A 157 13.21 18.80 -2.73
N SER A 158 13.65 17.61 -3.13
CA SER A 158 14.82 17.39 -3.98
C SER A 158 14.70 18.07 -5.35
N ILE A 159 13.48 18.35 -5.82
CA ILE A 159 13.23 19.13 -7.04
C ILE A 159 12.81 20.57 -6.66
N PRO A 160 13.54 21.60 -7.11
CA PRO A 160 13.20 22.98 -6.82
C PRO A 160 11.81 23.34 -7.39
N LYS A 161 11.06 24.18 -6.66
CA LYS A 161 9.86 24.83 -7.19
C LYS A 161 10.30 25.85 -8.24
N ASN A 162 9.87 25.65 -9.49
CA ASN A 162 10.20 26.54 -10.62
C ASN A 162 9.43 27.87 -10.53
#